data_AF-A0A927TM92-F1
#
_entry.id   AF-A0A927TM92-F1
#
_cell.length_a   1.000
_cell.length_b   1.000
_cell.length_c   1.000
_cell.angle_alpha   90.00
_cell.angle_beta   90.00
_cell.angle_gamma   90.00
#
_symmetry.space_group_name_H-M   'P 1'
#
loop_
_entity.id
_entity.type
_entity.pdbx_description
1 polymer ?
#
loop_
_entity_poly.entity_id
_entity_poly.type
_entity_poly.pdbx_seq_one_letter_code
_entity_poly.pdbx_strand_id
1 'polypeptide(L)'
;MICKQCHREMGPEELKCPNCGADNPFAVQHEKNIKGFQKEYEETEKEVFSFAGKMKKLGKKAAILTLLLAGIILMSIVASFNYEDPDPDRSARKDAVKNAASYSGQIDTYLKNGEYMECVSFLYAHEITRCGSDAYQKYRCISYVAMDYYECMKYIEQMVLRSTDEDYYDSLDTTISNFCMYLERFYETLENMKTQEKEEEYLVYMEDMDEELKTAMRIYFKMDEKEFDRFLDLSQAKKAVKISEVFRNEK
;
A
#
# COMPACT_ATOMS: atom_id res chain seq x y z
N MET A 1 46.88 -58.94 59.47
CA MET A 1 45.64 -59.20 60.26
C MET A 1 45.52 -60.70 60.53
N ILE A 2 44.71 -61.16 61.48
CA ILE A 2 44.61 -62.60 61.79
C ILE A 2 43.31 -63.17 61.21
N CYS A 3 43.40 -64.31 60.51
CA CYS A 3 42.23 -64.99 59.97
C CYS A 3 41.36 -65.54 61.12
N LYS A 4 40.07 -65.20 61.14
CA LYS A 4 39.14 -65.65 62.19
C LYS A 4 38.90 -67.18 62.21
N GLN A 5 39.19 -67.87 61.11
CA GLN A 5 38.95 -69.32 60.97
C GLN A 5 40.20 -70.13 61.34
N CYS A 6 41.36 -69.82 60.76
CA CYS A 6 42.59 -70.60 60.98
C CYS A 6 43.61 -69.93 61.92
N HIS A 7 43.30 -68.73 62.43
CA HIS A 7 44.10 -67.98 63.42
C HIS A 7 45.54 -67.66 62.99
N ARG A 8 45.87 -67.80 61.71
CA ARG A 8 47.17 -67.39 61.14
C ARG A 8 47.12 -65.96 60.61
N GLU A 9 48.28 -65.35 60.52
CA GLU A 9 48.44 -64.04 59.89
C GLU A 9 48.09 -64.10 58.41
N MET A 10 47.41 -63.05 57.94
CA MET A 10 47.01 -62.82 56.56
C MET A 10 47.17 -61.34 56.21
N GLY A 11 47.44 -61.06 54.93
CA GLY A 11 47.57 -59.70 54.42
C GLY A 11 46.23 -58.96 54.45
N PRO A 12 46.20 -57.64 54.71
CA PRO A 12 44.95 -56.86 54.76
C PRO A 12 44.25 -56.72 53.41
N GLU A 13 44.99 -56.86 52.30
CA GLU A 13 44.49 -56.70 50.92
C GLU A 13 44.17 -58.04 50.24
N GLU A 14 44.55 -59.16 50.86
CA GLU A 14 44.30 -60.49 50.31
C GLU A 14 42.82 -60.87 50.49
N LEU A 15 42.09 -61.07 49.39
CA LEU A 15 40.65 -61.40 49.38
C LEU A 15 40.30 -62.69 50.11
N LYS A 16 41.24 -63.64 50.15
CA LYS A 16 41.08 -64.94 50.82
C LYS A 16 42.34 -65.25 51.63
N CYS A 17 42.15 -65.90 52.77
CA CYS A 17 43.25 -66.39 53.57
C CYS A 17 44.04 -67.46 52.79
N PRO A 18 45.35 -67.27 52.55
CA PRO A 18 46.15 -68.20 51.74
C PRO A 18 46.27 -69.59 52.39
N ASN A 19 46.05 -69.69 53.71
CA ASN A 19 46.23 -70.93 54.44
C ASN A 19 44.94 -71.75 54.62
N CYS A 20 43.74 -71.16 54.51
CA CYS A 20 42.48 -71.89 54.69
C CYS A 20 41.39 -71.54 53.67
N GLY A 21 41.64 -70.60 52.77
CA GLY A 21 40.71 -70.19 51.72
C GLY A 21 39.50 -69.37 52.19
N ALA A 22 39.37 -69.10 53.49
CA ALA A 22 38.28 -68.29 54.03
C ALA A 22 38.39 -66.83 53.57
N ASP A 23 37.25 -66.21 53.23
CA ASP A 23 37.22 -64.82 52.77
C ASP A 23 37.74 -63.86 53.84
N ASN A 24 38.51 -62.87 53.40
CA ASN A 24 38.94 -61.77 54.24
C ASN A 24 37.87 -60.67 54.22
N PRO A 25 37.10 -60.48 55.30
CA PRO A 25 36.00 -59.53 55.30
C PRO A 25 36.47 -58.08 55.12
N PHE A 26 37.72 -57.75 55.47
CA PHE A 26 38.27 -56.41 55.29
C PHE A 26 38.58 -56.13 53.81
N ALA A 27 39.31 -57.04 53.15
CA ALA A 27 39.64 -56.91 51.72
C ALA A 27 38.39 -56.95 50.83
N VAL A 28 37.43 -57.84 51.13
CA VAL A 28 36.16 -57.94 50.39
C VAL A 28 35.32 -56.65 50.54
N GLN A 29 35.25 -56.10 51.76
CA GLN A 29 34.54 -54.84 51.98
C GLN A 29 35.28 -53.65 51.34
N HIS A 30 36.60 -53.63 51.40
CA HIS A 30 37.42 -52.60 50.76
C HIS A 30 37.25 -52.60 49.24
N GLU A 31 37.28 -53.77 48.59
CA GLU A 31 37.03 -53.89 47.15
C GLU A 31 35.61 -53.45 46.78
N LYS A 32 34.61 -53.80 47.60
CA LYS A 32 33.22 -53.35 47.42
C LYS A 32 33.09 -51.84 47.54
N ASN A 33 33.79 -51.23 48.50
CA ASN A 33 33.82 -49.79 48.68
C ASN A 33 34.52 -49.09 47.50
N ILE A 34 35.66 -49.60 47.04
CA ILE A 34 36.37 -49.06 45.86
C ILE A 34 35.47 -49.11 44.61
N LYS A 35 34.80 -50.24 44.36
CA LYS A 35 33.86 -50.37 43.24
C LYS A 35 32.68 -49.40 43.35
N GLY A 36 32.18 -49.17 44.57
CA GLY A 36 31.15 -48.17 44.84
C GLY A 36 31.61 -46.75 44.51
N PHE A 37 32.75 -46.34 45.06
CA PHE A 37 33.32 -45.00 44.81
C PHE A 37 33.64 -44.76 43.34
N GLN A 38 34.16 -45.76 42.63
CA GLN A 38 34.50 -45.63 41.23
C GLN A 38 33.24 -45.45 40.36
N LYS A 39 32.16 -46.17 40.69
CA LYS A 39 30.86 -45.99 40.03
C LYS A 39 30.26 -44.61 40.28
N GLU A 40 30.27 -44.13 41.53
CA GLU A 40 29.75 -42.80 41.87
C GLU A 40 30.58 -41.67 41.23
N TYR A 41 31.90 -41.84 41.13
CA TYR A 41 32.79 -40.90 40.45
C TYR A 41 32.49 -40.82 38.95
N GLU A 42 32.37 -41.96 38.26
CA GLU A 42 32.05 -42.00 36.84
C GLU A 42 30.65 -41.44 36.52
N GLU A 43 29.67 -41.67 37.40
CA GLU A 43 28.32 -41.11 37.28
C GLU A 43 28.35 -39.57 37.45
N THR A 44 29.06 -39.08 38.47
CA THR A 44 29.22 -37.63 38.72
C THR A 44 29.97 -36.93 37.59
N GLU A 45 31.05 -37.54 37.08
CA GLU A 45 31.83 -36.99 35.96
C GLU A 45 30.95 -36.85 34.70
N LYS A 46 30.17 -37.89 34.36
CA LYS A 46 29.24 -37.84 33.21
C LYS A 46 28.16 -36.78 33.39
N GLU A 47 27.60 -36.63 34.58
CA GLU A 47 26.59 -35.59 34.85
C GLU A 47 27.14 -34.18 34.65
N VAL A 48 28.32 -33.90 35.21
CA VAL A 48 28.98 -32.58 35.10
C VAL A 48 29.32 -32.25 33.65
N PHE A 49 29.88 -33.20 32.88
CA PHE A 49 30.15 -32.98 31.47
C PHE A 49 28.87 -32.80 30.62
N SER A 50 27.80 -33.52 30.94
CA SER A 50 26.51 -33.35 30.24
C SER A 50 25.87 -31.99 30.54
N PHE A 51 25.95 -31.53 31.79
CA PHE A 51 25.39 -30.26 32.23
C PHE A 51 26.15 -29.08 31.62
N ALA A 52 27.49 -29.13 31.66
CA ALA A 52 28.35 -28.14 31.01
C ALA A 52 28.13 -28.08 29.49
N GLY A 53 27.93 -29.23 28.83
CA GLY A 53 27.61 -29.31 27.40
C GLY A 53 26.24 -28.73 27.04
N LYS A 54 25.21 -28.96 27.86
CA LYS A 54 23.85 -28.41 27.69
C LYS A 54 23.84 -26.88 27.86
N MET A 55 24.54 -26.35 28.85
CA MET A 55 24.68 -24.90 29.10
C MET A 55 25.38 -24.18 27.93
N LYS A 56 26.46 -24.75 27.38
CA LYS A 56 27.13 -24.19 26.17
C LYS A 56 26.23 -24.20 24.93
N LYS A 57 25.40 -25.23 24.73
CA LYS A 57 24.45 -25.29 23.61
C LYS A 57 23.32 -24.26 23.75
N LEU A 58 22.81 -24.05 24.96
CA LEU A 58 21.78 -23.03 25.24
C LEU A 58 22.32 -21.60 25.05
N GLY A 59 23.53 -21.32 25.56
CA GLY A 59 24.18 -20.02 25.38
C GLY A 59 24.46 -19.67 23.92
N LYS A 60 24.89 -20.64 23.10
CA LYS A 60 25.07 -20.43 21.66
C LYS A 60 23.76 -20.15 20.93
N LYS A 61 22.67 -20.86 21.25
CA LYS A 61 21.35 -20.62 20.66
C LYS A 61 20.78 -19.25 21.05
N ALA A 62 20.95 -18.84 22.31
CA ALA A 62 20.53 -17.53 22.78
C ALA A 62 21.31 -16.40 22.09
N ALA A 63 22.64 -16.54 21.94
CA ALA A 63 23.46 -15.55 21.25
C ALA A 63 23.07 -15.38 19.76
N ILE A 64 22.78 -16.49 19.06
CA ILE A 64 22.29 -16.46 17.68
C ILE A 64 20.94 -15.74 17.60
N LEU A 65 20.02 -16.02 18.52
CA LEU A 65 18.71 -15.38 18.54
C LEU A 65 18.80 -13.86 18.78
N THR A 66 19.67 -13.43 19.71
CA THR A 66 19.91 -12.00 19.97
C THR A 66 20.49 -11.28 18.75
N LEU A 67 21.44 -11.92 18.03
CA LEU A 67 22.00 -11.35 16.81
C LEU A 67 20.97 -11.24 15.68
N LEU A 68 20.10 -12.24 15.53
CA LEU A 68 19.00 -12.20 14.55
C LEU A 68 18.01 -11.08 14.87
N LEU A 69 17.61 -10.93 16.15
CA LEU A 69 16.71 -9.86 16.58
C LEU A 69 17.33 -8.48 16.36
N ALA A 70 18.61 -8.30 16.70
CA ALA A 70 19.33 -7.06 16.42
C ALA A 70 19.39 -6.76 14.91
N GLY A 71 19.61 -7.78 14.07
CA GLY A 71 19.60 -7.66 12.61
C GLY A 71 18.21 -7.26 12.06
N ILE A 72 17.14 -7.83 12.59
CA ILE A 72 15.76 -7.47 12.22
C ILE A 72 15.45 -6.01 12.60
N ILE A 73 15.85 -5.58 13.79
CA ILE A 73 15.65 -4.19 14.25
C ILE A 73 16.44 -3.22 13.36
N LEU A 74 17.71 -3.53 13.06
CA LEU A 74 18.54 -2.73 12.16
C LEU A 74 17.94 -2.64 10.75
N MET A 75 17.49 -3.76 10.16
CA MET A 75 16.82 -3.74 8.86
C MET A 75 15.52 -2.94 8.89
N SER A 76 14.76 -3.01 9.97
CA SER A 76 13.53 -2.23 10.14
C SER A 76 13.84 -0.74 10.17
N ILE A 77 14.85 -0.31 10.93
CA ILE A 77 15.29 1.09 11.00
C ILE A 77 15.78 1.59 9.62
N VAL A 78 16.59 0.78 8.92
CA VAL A 78 17.07 1.12 7.57
C VAL A 78 15.90 1.21 6.59
N ALA A 79 14.93 0.29 6.66
CA ALA A 79 13.72 0.34 5.84
C ALA A 79 12.89 1.60 6.14
N SER A 80 12.76 2.01 7.42
CA SER A 80 12.07 3.25 7.80
C SER A 80 12.76 4.50 7.25
N PHE A 81 14.09 4.55 7.25
CA PHE A 81 14.83 5.68 6.69
C PHE A 81 14.81 5.74 5.16
N ASN A 82 14.60 4.59 4.49
CA ASN A 82 14.48 4.50 3.03
C ASN A 82 13.03 4.36 2.57
N TYR A 83 12.06 4.55 3.48
CA TYR A 83 10.65 4.61 3.14
C TYR A 83 10.36 5.98 2.50
N GLU A 84 10.71 6.14 1.23
CA GLU A 84 10.03 7.09 0.36
C GLU A 84 8.64 6.50 0.11
N ASP A 85 7.58 7.26 0.43
CA ASP A 85 6.22 6.91 0.02
C ASP A 85 6.27 6.64 -1.49
N PRO A 86 5.91 5.43 -1.97
CA PRO A 86 5.98 5.10 -3.38
C PRO A 86 4.93 5.95 -4.11
N ASP A 87 5.31 7.15 -4.49
CA ASP A 87 4.52 8.06 -5.30
C ASP A 87 4.53 7.51 -6.73
N PRO A 88 3.46 6.81 -7.15
CA PRO A 88 3.44 6.08 -8.43
C PRO A 88 3.57 7.05 -9.62
N ASP A 89 3.22 8.32 -9.40
CA ASP A 89 3.10 9.36 -10.40
C ASP A 89 4.37 10.22 -10.50
N ARG A 90 5.36 10.00 -9.63
CA ARG A 90 6.62 10.76 -9.59
C ARG A 90 7.37 10.71 -10.92
N SER A 91 7.36 9.57 -11.62
CA SER A 91 8.00 9.44 -12.92
C SER A 91 7.28 10.29 -13.98
N ALA A 92 5.95 10.28 -14.00
CA ALA A 92 5.15 11.07 -14.94
C ALA A 92 5.40 12.57 -14.72
N ARG A 93 5.41 13.03 -13.47
CA ARG A 93 5.70 14.45 -13.16
C ARG A 93 7.12 14.86 -13.54
N LYS A 94 8.12 14.01 -13.30
CA LYS A 94 9.51 14.27 -13.73
C LYS A 94 9.61 14.33 -15.26
N ASP A 95 8.90 13.47 -15.96
CA ASP A 95 8.86 13.46 -17.41
C ASP A 95 8.18 14.72 -17.97
N ALA A 96 7.05 15.14 -17.37
CA ALA A 96 6.37 16.38 -17.72
C ALA A 96 7.24 17.63 -17.50
N VAL A 97 8.06 17.68 -16.43
CA VAL A 97 9.03 18.77 -16.24
C VAL A 97 10.11 18.74 -17.32
N LYS A 98 10.63 17.56 -17.65
CA LYS A 98 11.69 17.38 -18.65
C LYS A 98 11.23 17.75 -20.06
N ASN A 99 9.99 17.41 -20.43
CA ASN A 99 9.43 17.59 -21.76
C ASN A 99 8.53 18.84 -21.88
N ALA A 100 8.66 19.80 -20.95
CA ALA A 100 7.75 20.94 -20.82
C ALA A 100 7.43 21.67 -22.12
N ALA A 101 8.44 22.00 -22.94
CA ALA A 101 8.21 22.71 -24.21
C ALA A 101 7.37 21.87 -25.20
N SER A 102 7.62 20.57 -25.29
CA SER A 102 6.89 19.68 -26.18
C SER A 102 5.45 19.50 -25.71
N TYR A 103 5.25 19.30 -24.41
CA TYR A 103 3.93 19.05 -23.82
C TYR A 103 3.07 20.31 -23.83
N SER A 104 3.64 21.49 -23.58
CA SER A 104 2.95 22.76 -23.79
C SER A 104 2.50 22.92 -25.25
N GLY A 105 3.36 22.61 -26.23
CA GLY A 105 2.97 22.65 -27.64
C GLY A 105 1.83 21.67 -27.99
N GLN A 106 1.79 20.52 -27.34
CA GLN A 106 0.70 19.55 -27.51
C GLN A 106 -0.61 20.02 -26.87
N ILE A 107 -0.56 20.62 -25.66
CA ILE A 107 -1.71 21.26 -25.02
C ILE A 107 -2.25 22.38 -25.91
N ASP A 108 -1.38 23.26 -26.42
CA ASP A 108 -1.76 24.35 -27.33
C ASP A 108 -2.45 23.81 -28.60
N THR A 109 -2.02 22.64 -29.09
CA THR A 109 -2.62 22.00 -30.27
C THR A 109 -4.03 21.50 -29.98
N TYR A 110 -4.23 20.78 -28.87
CA TYR A 110 -5.55 20.30 -28.47
C TYR A 110 -6.53 21.46 -28.29
N LEU A 111 -6.12 22.51 -27.57
CA LEU A 111 -6.96 23.70 -27.34
C LEU A 111 -7.35 24.39 -28.66
N LYS A 112 -6.40 24.58 -29.59
CA LYS A 112 -6.68 25.21 -30.90
C LYS A 112 -7.60 24.39 -31.80
N ASN A 113 -7.59 23.07 -31.65
CA ASN A 113 -8.42 22.17 -32.44
C ASN A 113 -9.81 21.94 -31.83
N GLY A 114 -10.09 22.46 -30.63
CA GLY A 114 -11.32 22.14 -29.87
C GLY A 114 -11.31 20.74 -29.25
N GLU A 115 -10.14 20.09 -29.16
CA GLU A 115 -9.98 18.73 -28.66
C GLU A 115 -9.83 18.75 -27.11
N TYR A 116 -10.84 19.30 -26.43
CA TYR A 116 -10.78 19.57 -24.98
C TYR A 116 -10.74 18.30 -24.13
N MET A 117 -11.43 17.23 -24.56
CA MET A 117 -11.46 15.95 -23.86
C MET A 117 -10.07 15.28 -23.89
N GLU A 118 -9.41 15.31 -25.04
CA GLU A 118 -8.06 14.82 -25.26
C GLU A 118 -7.05 15.65 -24.47
N CYS A 119 -7.23 16.98 -24.42
CA CYS A 119 -6.42 17.88 -23.60
C CYS A 119 -6.46 17.44 -22.13
N VAL A 120 -7.63 17.25 -21.53
CA VAL A 120 -7.75 16.84 -20.13
C VAL A 120 -7.18 15.45 -19.89
N SER A 121 -7.45 14.51 -20.80
CA SER A 121 -6.88 13.15 -20.72
C SER A 121 -5.35 13.19 -20.73
N PHE A 122 -4.76 14.06 -21.55
CA PHE A 122 -3.32 14.28 -21.60
C PHE A 122 -2.77 14.92 -20.31
N LEU A 123 -3.47 15.94 -19.77
CA LEU A 123 -3.09 16.57 -18.50
C LEU A 123 -3.03 15.56 -17.35
N TYR A 124 -4.01 14.65 -17.28
CA TYR A 124 -4.04 13.58 -16.26
C TYR A 124 -2.97 12.53 -16.49
N ALA A 125 -2.83 11.99 -17.71
CA ALA A 125 -1.87 10.94 -18.01
C ALA A 125 -0.41 11.34 -17.72
N HIS A 126 -0.11 12.63 -17.83
CA HIS A 126 1.23 13.17 -17.60
C HIS A 126 1.36 13.96 -16.29
N GLU A 127 0.34 13.95 -15.44
CA GLU A 127 0.33 14.63 -14.13
C GLU A 127 0.77 16.10 -14.20
N ILE A 128 0.37 16.78 -15.27
CA ILE A 128 0.84 18.12 -15.63
C ILE A 128 0.44 19.15 -14.58
N THR A 129 -0.79 19.07 -14.05
CA THR A 129 -1.30 20.00 -13.04
C THR A 129 -0.63 19.85 -11.68
N ARG A 130 0.10 18.75 -11.44
CA ARG A 130 0.77 18.46 -10.17
C ARG A 130 2.30 18.48 -10.28
N CYS A 131 2.86 18.62 -11.48
CA CYS A 131 4.31 18.53 -11.69
C CYS A 131 5.11 19.73 -11.19
N GLY A 132 4.45 20.87 -10.95
CA GLY A 132 5.07 22.09 -10.40
C GLY A 132 5.97 22.86 -11.38
N SER A 133 5.90 22.60 -12.69
CA SER A 133 6.65 23.35 -13.70
C SER A 133 5.97 24.68 -14.06
N ASP A 134 6.71 25.78 -14.04
CA ASP A 134 6.22 27.12 -14.40
C ASP A 134 5.76 27.21 -15.86
N ALA A 135 6.26 26.33 -16.73
CA ALA A 135 5.89 26.27 -18.15
C ALA A 135 4.39 26.00 -18.37
N TYR A 136 3.70 25.42 -17.39
CA TYR A 136 2.28 25.10 -17.47
C TYR A 136 1.38 26.11 -16.75
N GLN A 137 1.95 27.13 -16.09
CA GLN A 137 1.16 28.12 -15.33
C GLN A 137 0.18 28.89 -16.22
N LYS A 138 0.53 29.12 -17.50
CA LYS A 138 -0.37 29.74 -18.48
C LYS A 138 -1.65 28.94 -18.73
N TYR A 139 -1.63 27.63 -18.50
CA TYR A 139 -2.80 26.78 -18.66
C TYR A 139 -3.68 26.68 -17.42
N ARG A 140 -3.31 27.34 -16.32
CA ARG A 140 -3.95 27.13 -15.03
C ARG A 140 -5.46 27.36 -15.10
N CYS A 141 -5.89 28.52 -15.59
CA CYS A 141 -7.32 28.86 -15.64
C CYS A 141 -8.08 27.92 -16.59
N ILE A 142 -7.59 27.75 -17.83
CA ILE A 142 -8.22 26.86 -18.82
C ILE A 142 -8.28 25.41 -18.36
N SER A 143 -7.27 24.92 -17.62
CA SER A 143 -7.26 23.54 -17.13
C SER A 143 -8.38 23.26 -16.12
N TYR A 144 -8.71 24.22 -15.24
CA TYR A 144 -9.84 24.05 -14.31
C TYR A 144 -11.18 23.97 -15.05
N VAL A 145 -11.41 24.87 -16.01
CA VAL A 145 -12.64 24.87 -16.81
C VAL A 145 -12.75 23.59 -17.63
N ALA A 146 -11.66 23.19 -18.31
CA ALA A 146 -11.63 22.00 -19.14
C ALA A 146 -11.86 20.71 -18.32
N MET A 147 -11.31 20.61 -17.11
CA MET A 147 -11.56 19.45 -16.24
C MET A 147 -13.03 19.32 -15.82
N ASP A 148 -13.71 20.43 -15.55
CA ASP A 148 -15.14 20.42 -15.22
C ASP A 148 -16.00 20.07 -16.44
N TYR A 149 -15.66 20.63 -17.61
CA TYR A 149 -16.25 20.29 -18.90
C TYR A 149 -16.10 18.79 -19.21
N TYR A 150 -14.88 18.25 -19.03
CA TYR A 150 -14.58 16.84 -19.26
C TYR A 150 -15.47 15.91 -18.44
N GLU A 151 -15.66 16.24 -17.16
CA GLU A 151 -16.53 15.47 -16.28
C GLU A 151 -18.00 15.57 -16.72
N CYS A 152 -18.47 16.76 -17.12
CA CYS A 152 -19.81 16.92 -17.67
C CYS A 152 -20.04 16.02 -18.89
N MET A 153 -19.16 16.11 -19.89
CA MET A 153 -19.27 15.33 -21.12
C MET A 153 -19.16 13.82 -20.87
N LYS A 154 -18.25 13.39 -19.99
CA LYS A 154 -18.12 11.99 -19.56
C LYS A 154 -19.42 11.47 -18.96
N TYR A 155 -20.08 12.23 -18.08
CA TYR A 155 -21.36 11.77 -17.51
C TYR A 155 -22.50 11.81 -18.52
N ILE A 156 -22.52 12.77 -19.46
CA ILE A 156 -23.47 12.76 -20.58
C ILE A 156 -23.30 11.46 -21.38
N GLU A 157 -22.07 11.11 -21.75
CA GLU A 157 -21.76 9.87 -22.47
C GLU A 157 -22.23 8.63 -21.68
N GLN A 158 -21.93 8.56 -20.37
CA GLN A 158 -22.37 7.45 -19.52
C GLN A 158 -23.90 7.32 -19.44
N MET A 159 -24.62 8.44 -19.43
CA MET A 159 -26.09 8.41 -19.42
C MET A 159 -26.66 7.98 -20.79
N VAL A 160 -26.10 8.49 -21.89
CA VAL A 160 -26.58 8.23 -23.26
C VAL A 160 -26.24 6.82 -23.73
N LEU A 161 -25.04 6.33 -23.42
CA LEU A 161 -24.57 4.99 -23.79
C LEU A 161 -24.90 3.92 -22.74
N ARG A 162 -25.78 4.26 -21.78
CA ARG A 162 -26.09 3.36 -20.68
C ARG A 162 -26.64 2.03 -21.19
N SER A 163 -26.09 0.93 -20.68
CA SER A 163 -26.61 -0.42 -20.92
C SER A 163 -28.04 -0.55 -20.39
N THR A 164 -28.89 -1.25 -21.15
CA THR A 164 -30.23 -1.65 -20.73
C THR A 164 -30.23 -2.88 -19.82
N ASP A 165 -29.06 -3.47 -19.57
CA ASP A 165 -28.86 -4.61 -18.67
C ASP A 165 -29.28 -4.27 -17.23
N GLU A 166 -30.12 -5.11 -16.65
CA GLU A 166 -30.64 -4.96 -15.28
C GLU A 166 -29.52 -5.13 -14.23
N ASP A 167 -28.44 -5.84 -14.57
CA ASP A 167 -27.27 -6.05 -13.70
C ASP A 167 -26.20 -4.94 -13.86
N TYR A 168 -26.47 -3.90 -14.64
CA TYR A 168 -25.52 -2.78 -14.81
C TYR A 168 -25.36 -2.01 -13.49
N TYR A 169 -24.16 -2.12 -12.92
CA TYR A 169 -23.85 -1.73 -11.55
C TYR A 169 -23.95 -0.22 -11.26
N ASP A 170 -23.82 0.63 -12.29
CA ASP A 170 -23.93 2.08 -12.13
C ASP A 170 -25.38 2.54 -12.13
N SER A 171 -25.77 3.20 -11.03
CA SER A 171 -27.13 3.73 -10.88
C SER A 171 -27.29 5.01 -11.69
N LEU A 172 -28.37 5.11 -12.49
CA LEU A 172 -28.71 6.33 -13.24
C LEU A 172 -28.65 7.56 -12.35
N ASP A 173 -29.21 7.40 -11.15
CA ASP A 173 -29.46 8.48 -10.22
C ASP A 173 -28.13 9.03 -9.69
N THR A 174 -27.13 8.16 -9.49
CA THR A 174 -25.75 8.56 -9.17
C THR A 174 -25.09 9.28 -10.33
N THR A 175 -25.18 8.74 -11.55
CA THR A 175 -24.61 9.37 -12.76
C THR A 175 -25.21 10.76 -12.98
N ILE A 176 -26.54 10.89 -12.87
CA ILE A 176 -27.27 12.16 -13.00
C ILE A 176 -26.86 13.15 -11.90
N SER A 177 -26.76 12.68 -10.66
CA SER A 177 -26.42 13.52 -9.51
C SER A 177 -24.98 14.05 -9.63
N ASN A 178 -24.04 13.20 -10.07
CA ASN A 178 -22.67 13.60 -10.37
C ASN A 178 -22.67 14.62 -11.52
N PHE A 179 -23.34 14.33 -12.64
CA PHE A 179 -23.48 15.27 -13.74
C PHE A 179 -23.96 16.66 -13.28
N CYS A 180 -25.05 16.72 -12.50
CA CYS A 180 -25.60 17.99 -12.02
C CYS A 180 -24.62 18.75 -11.12
N MET A 181 -23.84 18.04 -10.29
CA MET A 181 -22.79 18.63 -9.45
C MET A 181 -21.66 19.23 -10.31
N TYR A 182 -21.17 18.49 -11.31
CA TYR A 182 -20.10 18.98 -12.18
C TYR A 182 -20.56 20.10 -13.10
N LEU A 183 -21.83 20.09 -13.53
CA LEU A 183 -22.41 21.19 -14.31
C LEU A 183 -22.45 22.49 -13.51
N GLU A 184 -22.88 22.43 -12.25
CA GLU A 184 -22.88 23.60 -11.37
C GLU A 184 -21.45 24.10 -11.13
N ARG A 185 -20.54 23.18 -10.83
CA ARG A 185 -19.12 23.50 -10.66
C ARG A 185 -18.51 24.11 -11.92
N PHE A 186 -18.85 23.60 -13.11
CA PHE A 186 -18.38 24.13 -14.38
C PHE A 186 -18.73 25.60 -14.53
N TYR A 187 -19.98 25.99 -14.30
CA TYR A 187 -20.40 27.39 -14.45
C TYR A 187 -19.77 28.31 -13.39
N GLU A 188 -19.65 27.85 -12.14
CA GLU A 188 -18.93 28.58 -11.09
C GLU A 188 -17.44 28.76 -11.44
N THR A 189 -16.79 27.69 -11.89
CA THR A 189 -15.39 27.69 -12.31
C THR A 189 -15.20 28.59 -13.53
N LEU A 190 -16.10 28.50 -14.52
CA LEU A 190 -16.06 29.30 -15.74
C LEU A 190 -16.11 30.80 -15.41
N GLU A 191 -17.09 31.23 -14.61
CA GLU A 191 -17.22 32.62 -14.20
C GLU A 191 -15.95 33.10 -13.46
N ASN A 192 -15.50 32.32 -12.48
CA ASN A 192 -14.32 32.67 -11.69
C ASN A 192 -13.05 32.72 -12.55
N MET A 193 -12.81 31.73 -13.41
CA MET A 193 -11.61 31.65 -14.24
C MET A 193 -11.61 32.73 -15.33
N LYS A 194 -12.76 33.09 -15.92
CA LYS A 194 -12.86 34.21 -16.86
C LYS A 194 -12.41 35.53 -16.25
N THR A 195 -12.68 35.77 -14.96
CA THR A 195 -12.22 37.00 -14.29
C THR A 195 -10.71 37.03 -14.00
N GLN A 196 -10.08 35.86 -13.90
CA GLN A 196 -8.65 35.73 -13.60
C GLN A 196 -7.79 35.63 -14.86
N GLU A 197 -8.35 35.13 -15.95
CA GLU A 197 -7.67 34.95 -17.23
C GLU A 197 -7.40 36.31 -17.90
N LYS A 198 -6.19 36.46 -18.41
CA LYS A 198 -5.73 37.69 -19.06
C LYS A 198 -5.49 37.50 -20.55
N GLU A 199 -5.25 36.27 -20.97
CA GLU A 199 -5.00 35.94 -22.37
C GLU A 199 -6.34 35.71 -23.08
N GLU A 200 -6.65 36.58 -24.05
CA GLU A 200 -7.91 36.52 -24.81
C GLU A 200 -8.09 35.16 -25.52
N GLU A 201 -6.99 34.52 -25.95
CA GLU A 201 -7.06 33.20 -26.59
C GLU A 201 -7.70 32.14 -25.69
N TYR A 202 -7.40 32.14 -24.39
CA TYR A 202 -7.96 31.14 -23.46
C TYR A 202 -9.41 31.44 -23.10
N LEU A 203 -9.82 32.71 -23.11
CA LEU A 203 -11.23 33.08 -22.95
C LEU A 203 -12.10 32.55 -24.08
N VAL A 204 -11.59 32.56 -25.33
CA VAL A 204 -12.29 31.99 -26.48
C VAL A 204 -12.52 30.49 -26.32
N TYR A 205 -11.50 29.73 -25.88
CA TYR A 205 -11.67 28.28 -25.63
C TYR A 205 -12.64 28.00 -24.47
N MET A 206 -12.66 28.84 -23.45
CA MET A 206 -13.64 28.73 -22.35
C MET A 206 -15.08 28.96 -22.84
N GLU A 207 -15.28 29.89 -23.77
CA GLU A 207 -16.58 30.15 -24.39
C GLU A 207 -17.02 29.02 -25.30
N ASP A 208 -16.08 28.45 -26.06
CA ASP A 208 -16.35 27.30 -26.92
C ASP A 208 -16.83 26.09 -26.11
N MET A 209 -16.18 25.78 -24.97
CA MET A 209 -16.64 24.72 -24.06
C MET A 209 -18.04 24.98 -23.47
N ASP A 210 -18.39 26.23 -23.16
CA ASP A 210 -19.75 26.59 -22.70
C ASP A 210 -20.78 26.36 -23.82
N GLU A 211 -20.49 26.77 -25.05
CA GLU A 211 -21.38 26.58 -26.20
C GLU A 211 -21.52 25.11 -26.61
N GLU A 212 -20.44 24.32 -26.53
CA GLU A 212 -20.50 22.87 -26.73
C GLU A 212 -21.35 22.19 -25.66
N LEU A 213 -21.21 22.59 -24.40
CA LEU A 213 -22.00 22.03 -23.30
C LEU A 213 -23.49 22.38 -23.45
N LYS A 214 -23.82 23.64 -23.74
CA LYS A 214 -25.20 24.06 -24.11
C LYS A 214 -25.75 23.26 -25.28
N THR A 215 -24.92 23.01 -26.29
CA THR A 215 -25.29 22.20 -27.46
C THR A 215 -25.56 20.75 -27.05
N ALA A 216 -24.74 20.15 -26.19
CA ALA A 216 -24.96 18.82 -25.66
C ALA A 216 -26.27 18.76 -24.85
N MET A 217 -26.56 19.77 -24.02
CA MET A 217 -27.81 19.87 -23.27
C MET A 217 -29.04 19.88 -24.18
N ARG A 218 -28.96 20.62 -25.29
CA ARG A 218 -30.01 20.68 -26.31
C ARG A 218 -30.20 19.35 -27.04
N ILE A 219 -29.11 18.69 -27.43
CA ILE A 219 -29.16 17.47 -28.24
C ILE A 219 -29.64 16.28 -27.39
N TYR A 220 -29.04 16.08 -26.22
CA TYR A 220 -29.23 14.87 -25.42
C TYR A 220 -30.35 15.00 -24.40
N PHE A 221 -30.59 16.18 -23.83
CA PHE A 221 -31.66 16.39 -22.86
C PHE A 221 -32.85 17.20 -23.39
N LYS A 222 -32.84 17.53 -24.69
CA LYS A 222 -33.92 18.24 -25.39
C LYS A 222 -34.27 19.60 -24.77
N MET A 223 -33.33 20.24 -24.08
CA MET A 223 -33.54 21.55 -23.48
C MET A 223 -33.17 22.66 -24.47
N ASP A 224 -34.13 23.52 -24.82
CA ASP A 224 -33.79 24.76 -25.53
C ASP A 224 -33.02 25.73 -24.61
N GLU A 225 -32.46 26.80 -25.19
CA GLU A 225 -31.64 27.78 -24.45
C GLU A 225 -32.36 28.35 -23.23
N LYS A 226 -33.65 28.73 -23.38
CA LYS A 226 -34.44 29.30 -22.28
C LYS A 226 -34.79 28.27 -21.23
N GLU A 227 -34.99 27.02 -21.61
CA GLU A 227 -35.18 25.91 -20.69
C GLU A 227 -33.91 25.56 -19.94
N PHE A 228 -32.76 25.67 -20.59
CA PHE A 228 -31.46 25.44 -19.99
C PHE A 228 -31.11 26.54 -18.98
N ASP A 229 -31.32 27.81 -19.30
CA ASP A 229 -31.13 28.91 -18.33
C ASP A 229 -31.96 28.68 -17.07
N ARG A 230 -33.25 28.38 -17.24
CA ARG A 230 -34.15 28.05 -16.11
C ARG A 230 -33.71 26.79 -15.37
N PHE A 231 -33.06 25.86 -16.05
CA PHE A 231 -32.55 24.63 -15.46
C PHE A 231 -31.33 24.90 -14.57
N LEU A 232 -30.45 25.82 -14.97
CA LEU A 232 -29.29 26.22 -14.17
C LEU A 232 -29.71 26.82 -12.81
N ASP A 233 -30.82 27.55 -12.78
CA ASP A 233 -31.41 28.14 -11.56
C ASP A 233 -32.09 27.13 -10.62
N LEU A 234 -32.27 25.88 -11.04
CA LEU A 234 -32.91 24.87 -10.20
C LEU A 234 -31.97 24.39 -9.08
N SER A 235 -32.55 23.94 -7.97
CA SER A 235 -31.77 23.19 -6.98
C SER A 235 -31.25 21.88 -7.58
N GLN A 236 -30.13 21.38 -7.08
CA GLN A 236 -29.51 20.13 -7.55
C GLN A 236 -30.51 18.96 -7.61
N ALA A 237 -31.37 18.80 -6.59
CA ALA A 237 -32.40 17.76 -6.57
C ALA A 237 -33.42 17.92 -7.71
N LYS A 238 -33.83 19.16 -8.02
CA LYS A 238 -34.76 19.44 -9.12
C LYS A 238 -34.09 19.25 -10.49
N LYS A 239 -32.81 19.60 -10.62
CA LYS A 239 -32.00 19.30 -11.82
C LYS A 239 -31.99 17.79 -12.08
N ALA A 240 -31.68 17.00 -11.05
CA ALA A 240 -31.61 15.54 -11.16
C ALA A 240 -32.96 14.90 -11.57
N VAL A 241 -34.08 15.36 -11.00
CA VAL A 241 -35.42 14.90 -11.39
C VAL A 241 -35.68 15.21 -12.87
N LYS A 242 -35.41 16.44 -13.31
CA LYS A 242 -35.69 16.85 -14.70
C LYS A 242 -34.85 16.07 -15.72
N ILE A 243 -33.58 15.78 -15.43
CA ILE A 243 -32.75 14.91 -16.29
C ILE A 243 -33.28 13.47 -16.26
N SER A 244 -33.67 12.96 -15.10
CA SER A 244 -34.22 11.59 -14.97
C SER A 244 -35.50 11.40 -15.78
N GLU A 245 -36.35 12.42 -15.88
CA GLU A 245 -37.58 12.40 -16.67
C GLU A 245 -37.30 12.20 -18.18
N VAL A 246 -36.20 12.76 -18.70
CA VAL A 246 -35.79 12.56 -20.11
C VAL A 246 -35.60 11.07 -20.39
N PHE A 247 -34.82 10.38 -19.56
CA PHE A 247 -34.51 8.95 -19.75
C PHE A 247 -35.66 8.00 -19.37
N ARG A 248 -36.60 8.43 -18.52
CA ARG A 248 -37.78 7.64 -18.18
C ARG A 248 -38.85 7.67 -19.27
N ASN A 249 -38.95 8.78 -20.01
CA ASN A 249 -39.93 8.95 -21.09
C ASN A 249 -39.49 8.30 -22.42
N GLU A 250 -38.24 7.82 -22.52
CA GLU A 250 -37.72 7.08 -23.68
C GLU A 250 -37.91 5.55 -23.58
N LYS A 251 -38.50 5.04 -22.47
CA LYS A 251 -38.93 3.64 -22.30
C LYS A 251 -40.44 3.51 -22.46
#